data_AF-A0A928GJ81-F1
#
_entry.id   AF-A0A928GJ81-F1
#
_cell.length_a   1.000
_cell.length_b   1.000
_cell.length_c   1.000
_cell.angle_alpha   90.00
_cell.angle_beta   90.00
_cell.angle_gamma   90.00
#
_symmetry.space_group_name_H-M   'P 1'
#
loop_
_entity.id
_entity.type
_entity.pdbx_description
1 polymer ?
#
loop_
_entity_poly.entity_id
_entity_poly.type
_entity_poly.pdbx_seq_one_letter_code
_entity_poly.pdbx_strand_id
1 'polypeptide(L)'
;MKKTFLYLIVLLLAACTAGGGQKGAKGFVTISGHDLIKPNGEKLLIQGTNLGNWLNPEGYMFGFGRTNSAWMIDLMMKEAVGPDFTAEFWQQFKDNYVTKADIDFIAQQGANTIRLPFNYKLFTDEDYMGMTGKKDGYQRIDSVVSWCKANNLYLILDMHDCPGGQTGDNIDDGHGYPWLFESEKSQELFCRIWREIAFRYRKETTILGYELMNEPIAHYFENRDSLYQLLQPLYKKCVKAIRDVDQNHIILLGGAHWNSFFWMLDDASYDDKLMYTCHRYGGPATKEAITHYINFRDSINRPMYMGEFGHNTMEWQADFVKVLKENNIGYTFWPYKKVDNSCMMGIQRPEGWDSIVVKYSETSRNTYQEWREARPNQAEFRKLLSEFAKNCRFENCKPQTEYIQSMGMKD
;
A
#
# COMPACT_ATOMS: atom_id res chain seq x y z
N MET A 1 -73.09 27.53 -48.06
CA MET A 1 -72.68 28.16 -46.78
C MET A 1 -71.78 27.19 -46.02
N LYS A 2 -70.61 27.68 -45.61
CA LYS A 2 -69.65 27.16 -44.62
C LYS A 2 -68.83 25.89 -44.96
N LYS A 3 -67.63 26.19 -45.46
CA LYS A 3 -66.36 25.45 -45.32
C LYS A 3 -66.02 25.24 -43.84
N THR A 4 -65.40 24.11 -43.49
CA THR A 4 -64.39 24.09 -42.43
C THR A 4 -63.34 23.01 -42.72
N PHE A 5 -62.12 23.49 -43.01
CA PHE A 5 -60.85 22.78 -43.00
C PHE A 5 -60.49 22.47 -41.54
N LEU A 6 -59.92 21.30 -41.22
CA LEU A 6 -59.04 21.23 -40.05
C LEU A 6 -57.89 20.23 -40.23
N TYR A 7 -56.72 20.81 -39.98
CA TYR A 7 -55.33 20.42 -40.14
C TYR A 7 -54.91 19.07 -39.54
N LEU A 8 -54.08 18.35 -40.31
CA LEU A 8 -53.18 17.31 -39.86
C LEU A 8 -52.01 17.97 -39.11
N ILE A 9 -51.84 17.71 -37.81
CA ILE A 9 -50.65 18.10 -37.05
C ILE A 9 -49.73 16.88 -36.97
N VAL A 10 -48.60 16.94 -37.68
CA VAL A 10 -47.47 16.03 -37.53
C VAL A 10 -46.58 16.61 -36.42
N LEU A 11 -46.55 15.96 -35.27
CA LEU A 11 -45.61 16.25 -34.19
C LEU A 11 -44.31 15.48 -34.43
N LEU A 12 -43.30 16.17 -34.96
CA LEU A 12 -41.90 15.73 -34.94
C LEU A 12 -41.35 15.93 -33.53
N LEU A 13 -41.31 14.85 -32.74
CA LEU A 13 -40.54 14.80 -31.50
C LEU A 13 -39.11 14.42 -31.83
N ALA A 14 -38.23 15.42 -31.89
CA ALA A 14 -36.79 15.22 -31.80
C ALA A 14 -36.45 14.77 -30.37
N ALA A 15 -36.28 13.47 -30.19
CA ALA A 15 -35.71 12.92 -28.96
C ALA A 15 -34.19 13.15 -28.99
N CYS A 16 -33.74 14.24 -28.37
CA CYS A 16 -32.35 14.35 -27.94
C CYS A 16 -32.09 13.28 -26.89
N THR A 17 -31.44 12.18 -27.28
CA THR A 17 -30.82 11.24 -26.36
C THR A 17 -29.62 11.94 -25.73
N ALA A 18 -29.87 12.69 -24.64
CA ALA A 18 -28.83 13.07 -23.72
C ALA A 18 -28.28 11.78 -23.11
N GLY A 19 -27.04 11.44 -23.48
CA GLY A 19 -26.32 10.29 -22.96
C GLY A 19 -26.35 10.30 -21.44
N GLY A 20 -26.78 9.17 -20.86
CA GLY A 20 -26.65 8.89 -19.45
C GLY A 20 -25.18 8.75 -19.09
N GLY A 21 -24.49 9.88 -18.89
CA GLY A 21 -23.24 9.90 -18.15
C GLY A 21 -23.56 9.50 -16.72
N GLN A 22 -23.03 8.36 -16.27
CA GLN A 22 -23.02 8.01 -14.85
C GLN A 22 -22.50 9.21 -14.06
N LYS A 23 -23.37 9.88 -13.31
CA LYS A 23 -22.95 10.90 -12.35
C LYS A 23 -22.16 10.17 -11.26
N GLY A 24 -20.85 10.24 -11.30
CA GLY A 24 -20.00 9.84 -10.18
C GLY A 24 -20.52 10.48 -8.90
N ALA A 25 -20.47 9.73 -7.79
CA ALA A 25 -20.93 10.24 -6.50
C ALA A 25 -20.14 11.52 -6.16
N LYS A 26 -20.86 12.58 -5.77
CA LYS A 26 -20.28 13.89 -5.50
C LYS A 26 -19.10 13.76 -4.53
N GLY A 27 -17.93 14.26 -4.92
CA GLY A 27 -16.75 14.34 -4.06
C GLY A 27 -15.70 13.23 -4.21
N PHE A 28 -15.96 12.18 -5.00
CA PHE A 28 -14.98 11.12 -5.25
C PHE A 28 -14.17 11.37 -6.53
N VAL A 29 -12.92 10.88 -6.54
CA VAL A 29 -12.14 10.72 -7.77
C VAL A 29 -12.79 9.63 -8.62
N THR A 30 -12.86 9.85 -9.92
CA THR A 30 -13.46 8.92 -10.89
C THR A 30 -12.45 8.50 -11.95
N ILE A 31 -12.76 7.45 -12.70
CA ILE A 31 -11.92 6.95 -13.78
C ILE A 31 -12.51 7.36 -15.13
N SER A 32 -11.67 7.85 -16.03
CA SER A 32 -12.01 8.10 -17.43
C SER A 32 -10.89 7.57 -18.32
N GLY A 33 -11.06 6.35 -18.85
CA GLY A 33 -10.01 5.65 -19.58
C GLY A 33 -8.79 5.42 -18.70
N HIS A 34 -7.65 6.00 -19.08
CA HIS A 34 -6.40 5.91 -18.31
C HIS A 34 -6.27 6.98 -17.22
N ASP A 35 -7.19 7.94 -17.15
CA ASP A 35 -7.08 9.10 -16.29
C ASP A 35 -7.88 8.94 -15.00
N LEU A 36 -7.31 9.46 -13.91
CA LEU A 36 -8.04 9.78 -12.68
C LEU A 36 -8.55 11.21 -12.76
N ILE A 37 -9.84 11.42 -12.49
CA ILE A 37 -10.51 12.72 -12.60
C ILE A 37 -11.02 13.13 -11.22
N LYS A 38 -10.49 14.25 -10.72
CA LYS A 38 -10.92 14.85 -9.45
C LYS A 38 -12.36 15.37 -9.52
N PRO A 39 -13.02 15.61 -8.38
CA PRO A 39 -14.38 16.16 -8.36
C PRO A 39 -14.54 17.52 -9.07
N ASN A 40 -13.46 18.29 -9.20
CA ASN A 40 -13.43 19.57 -9.92
C ASN A 40 -13.21 19.42 -11.44
N GLY A 41 -13.08 18.20 -11.95
CA GLY A 41 -12.86 17.89 -13.37
C GLY A 41 -11.40 17.89 -13.83
N GLU A 42 -10.46 18.28 -12.96
CA GLU A 42 -9.04 18.23 -13.28
C GLU A 42 -8.50 16.78 -13.18
N LYS A 43 -7.47 16.48 -13.98
CA LYS A 43 -6.75 15.22 -13.85
C LYS A 43 -5.99 15.16 -12.53
N LEU A 44 -5.97 13.97 -11.92
CA LEU A 44 -5.09 13.64 -10.80
C LEU A 44 -3.97 12.74 -11.33
N LEU A 45 -2.73 13.18 -11.17
CA LEU A 45 -1.56 12.33 -11.29
C LEU A 45 -1.05 12.05 -9.87
N ILE A 46 -1.09 10.79 -9.44
CA ILE A 46 -0.63 10.39 -8.10
C ILE A 46 0.85 10.74 -7.95
N GLN A 47 1.20 11.45 -6.88
CA GLN A 47 2.59 11.77 -6.52
C GLN A 47 2.71 11.72 -5.00
N GLY A 48 3.57 10.86 -4.49
CA GLY A 48 3.68 10.69 -3.04
C GLY A 48 4.71 9.68 -2.55
N THR A 49 4.41 9.12 -1.38
CA THR A 49 5.26 8.13 -0.70
C THR A 49 4.42 7.08 0.04
N ASN A 50 5.10 6.03 0.47
CA ASN A 50 4.54 4.92 1.22
C ASN A 50 4.89 5.02 2.71
N LEU A 51 3.90 4.82 3.59
CA LEU A 51 4.13 4.70 5.04
C LEU A 51 4.60 3.27 5.42
N GLY A 52 5.60 2.77 4.69
CA GLY A 52 6.26 1.50 4.95
C GLY A 52 6.91 1.43 6.33
N ASN A 53 7.22 0.21 6.78
CA ASN A 53 7.71 -0.13 8.11
C ASN A 53 6.78 0.12 9.31
N TRP A 54 5.69 0.87 9.13
CA TRP A 54 4.88 1.33 10.26
C TRP A 54 3.87 0.29 10.74
N LEU A 55 2.90 -0.04 9.89
CA LEU A 55 1.86 -1.04 10.16
C LEU A 55 2.15 -2.38 9.47
N ASN A 56 3.24 -2.42 8.72
CA ASN A 56 3.93 -3.61 8.22
C ASN A 56 5.45 -3.37 8.35
N PRO A 57 6.11 -3.88 9.41
CA PRO A 57 7.55 -3.75 9.60
C PRO A 57 8.35 -4.76 8.76
N GLU A 58 9.42 -4.28 8.10
CA GLU A 58 10.34 -5.10 7.32
C GLU A 58 11.77 -5.00 7.86
N GLY A 59 12.47 -6.13 7.93
CA GLY A 59 13.75 -6.24 8.65
C GLY A 59 14.83 -5.27 8.18
N TYR A 60 14.96 -5.11 6.87
CA TYR A 60 15.99 -4.23 6.29
C TYR A 60 15.80 -2.76 6.70
N MET A 61 14.56 -2.35 7.02
CA MET A 61 14.26 -1.01 7.49
C MET A 61 14.62 -0.77 8.96
N PHE A 62 15.00 -1.83 9.69
CA PHE A 62 15.67 -1.80 10.99
C PHE A 62 17.18 -2.11 10.88
N GLY A 63 17.66 -2.47 9.69
CA GLY A 63 19.04 -2.90 9.44
C GLY A 63 19.28 -4.41 9.56
N PHE A 64 18.23 -5.21 9.63
CA PHE A 64 18.30 -6.67 9.73
C PHE A 64 18.41 -7.30 8.34
N GLY A 65 19.14 -8.41 8.25
CA GLY A 65 19.25 -9.21 7.03
C GLY A 65 18.35 -10.44 7.08
N ARG A 66 18.59 -11.31 8.07
CA ARG A 66 17.89 -12.59 8.24
C ARG A 66 16.49 -12.46 8.83
N THR A 67 16.30 -11.53 9.76
CA THR A 67 15.01 -11.31 10.43
C THR A 67 14.21 -10.29 9.62
N ASN A 68 13.47 -10.75 8.60
CA ASN A 68 13.04 -9.90 7.49
C ASN A 68 11.52 -9.60 7.42
N SER A 69 10.64 -10.45 7.94
CA SER A 69 9.18 -10.22 8.01
C SER A 69 8.72 -9.81 9.42
N ALA A 70 7.49 -9.27 9.50
CA ALA A 70 6.91 -8.78 10.75
C ALA A 70 6.90 -9.84 11.88
N TRP A 71 6.44 -11.06 11.61
CA TRP A 71 6.45 -12.13 12.61
C TRP A 71 7.86 -12.52 13.07
N MET A 72 8.87 -12.48 12.19
CA MET A 72 10.25 -12.79 12.56
C MET A 72 10.82 -11.73 13.49
N ILE A 73 10.52 -10.45 13.21
CA ILE A 73 10.96 -9.32 14.04
C ILE A 73 10.31 -9.41 15.43
N ASP A 74 9.00 -9.66 15.47
CA ASP A 74 8.26 -9.82 16.73
C ASP A 74 8.77 -11.02 17.54
N LEU A 75 9.00 -12.17 16.90
CA LEU A 75 9.58 -13.35 17.54
C LEU A 75 10.97 -13.05 18.11
N MET A 76 11.84 -12.43 17.32
CA MET A 76 13.20 -12.04 17.74
C MET A 76 13.17 -11.14 18.98
N MET A 77 12.26 -10.15 19.02
CA MET A 77 12.11 -9.29 20.18
C MET A 77 11.57 -10.05 21.40
N LYS A 78 10.56 -10.91 21.22
CA LYS A 78 10.02 -11.77 22.30
C LYS A 78 11.10 -12.68 22.89
N GLU A 79 11.97 -13.25 22.06
CA GLU A 79 13.11 -14.08 22.47
C GLU A 79 14.14 -13.28 23.28
N ALA A 80 14.43 -12.05 22.88
CA ALA A 80 15.40 -11.18 23.55
C ALA A 80 14.90 -10.65 24.90
N VAL A 81 13.70 -10.08 24.94
CA VAL A 81 13.26 -9.22 26.05
C VAL A 81 11.92 -9.61 26.68
N GLY A 82 11.25 -10.63 26.15
CA GLY A 82 9.98 -11.15 26.63
C GLY A 82 8.76 -10.44 26.05
N PRO A 83 7.58 -11.08 26.08
CA PRO A 83 6.38 -10.62 25.38
C PRO A 83 5.84 -9.28 25.86
N ASP A 84 5.83 -9.03 27.17
CA ASP A 84 5.27 -7.79 27.74
C ASP A 84 6.04 -6.55 27.27
N PHE A 85 7.37 -6.62 27.31
CA PHE A 85 8.21 -5.52 26.84
C PHE A 85 8.11 -5.34 25.32
N THR A 86 8.06 -6.44 24.56
CA THR A 86 7.86 -6.37 23.10
C THR A 86 6.53 -5.70 22.75
N ALA A 87 5.45 -5.98 23.49
CA ALA A 87 4.17 -5.32 23.31
C ALA A 87 4.24 -3.80 23.61
N GLU A 88 4.91 -3.42 24.69
CA GLU A 88 5.16 -2.00 25.03
C GLU A 88 6.00 -1.29 23.96
N PHE A 89 7.03 -1.96 23.43
CA PHE A 89 7.84 -1.44 22.32
C PHE A 89 6.98 -1.21 21.09
N TRP A 90 6.17 -2.19 20.69
CA TRP A 90 5.33 -2.06 19.51
C TRP A 90 4.28 -0.95 19.65
N GLN A 91 3.70 -0.78 20.82
CA GLN A 91 2.82 0.35 21.08
C GLN A 91 3.55 1.68 20.86
N GLN A 92 4.71 1.86 21.50
CA GLN A 92 5.50 3.09 21.37
C GLN A 92 5.99 3.30 19.94
N PHE A 93 6.40 2.23 19.24
CA PHE A 93 6.80 2.29 17.85
C PHE A 93 5.64 2.79 17.00
N LYS A 94 4.47 2.16 17.06
CA LYS A 94 3.32 2.56 16.25
C LYS A 94 2.86 4.00 16.57
N ASP A 95 2.99 4.45 17.81
CA ASP A 95 2.56 5.81 18.22
C ASP A 95 3.58 6.90 17.88
N ASN A 96 4.87 6.55 17.78
CA ASN A 96 5.94 7.50 17.45
C ASN A 96 6.30 7.50 15.95
N TYR A 97 6.05 6.41 15.22
CA TYR A 97 6.58 6.22 13.87
C TYR A 97 5.85 7.03 12.80
N VAL A 98 4.53 7.20 12.89
CA VAL A 98 3.81 8.15 12.03
C VAL A 98 2.84 8.94 12.89
N THR A 99 2.99 10.25 12.82
CA THR A 99 2.16 11.22 13.53
C THR A 99 1.62 12.26 12.54
N LYS A 100 0.80 13.19 13.02
CA LYS A 100 0.36 14.33 12.21
C LYS A 100 1.54 15.12 11.63
N ALA A 101 2.63 15.30 12.38
CA ALA A 101 3.80 16.07 11.93
C ALA A 101 4.45 15.44 10.69
N ASP A 102 4.47 14.10 10.62
CA ASP A 102 4.97 13.36 9.47
C ASP A 102 4.10 13.60 8.22
N ILE A 103 2.77 13.56 8.36
CA ILE A 103 1.83 13.81 7.25
C ILE A 103 1.88 15.26 6.78
N ASP A 104 1.97 16.22 7.71
CA ASP A 104 2.14 17.64 7.41
C ASP A 104 3.44 17.86 6.62
N PHE A 105 4.53 17.19 7.02
CA PHE A 105 5.81 17.27 6.31
C PHE A 105 5.72 16.67 4.89
N ILE A 106 5.10 15.50 4.72
CA ILE A 106 4.90 14.88 3.40
C ILE A 106 4.14 15.83 2.47
N ALA A 107 3.04 16.43 2.94
CA ALA A 107 2.29 17.43 2.17
C ALA A 107 3.13 18.66 1.82
N GLN A 108 3.91 19.17 2.78
CA GLN A 108 4.83 20.29 2.55
C GLN A 108 5.90 19.97 1.51
N GLN A 109 6.20 18.70 1.22
CA GLN A 109 7.11 18.29 0.14
C GLN A 109 6.43 18.17 -1.24
N GLY A 110 5.15 18.55 -1.36
CA GLY A 110 4.43 18.58 -2.64
C GLY A 110 3.66 17.28 -2.95
N ALA A 111 3.69 16.29 -2.05
CA ALA A 111 2.88 15.09 -2.23
C ALA A 111 1.39 15.45 -2.30
N ASN A 112 0.65 14.69 -3.11
CA ASN A 112 -0.82 14.78 -3.19
C ASN A 112 -1.51 13.49 -2.72
N THR A 113 -0.76 12.41 -2.55
CA THR A 113 -1.28 11.09 -2.17
C THR A 113 -0.31 10.40 -1.20
N ILE A 114 -0.86 9.64 -0.26
CA ILE A 114 -0.10 8.73 0.60
C ILE A 114 -0.63 7.31 0.37
N ARG A 115 0.26 6.33 0.26
CA ARG A 115 -0.08 4.90 0.34
C ARG A 115 0.21 4.41 1.75
N LEU A 116 -0.77 3.76 2.38
CA LEU A 116 -0.70 3.21 3.73
C LEU A 116 -0.73 1.68 3.66
N PRO A 117 0.45 1.04 3.63
CA PRO A 117 0.60 -0.39 3.88
C PRO A 117 0.12 -0.77 5.27
N PHE A 118 -0.65 -1.85 5.38
CA PHE A 118 -1.05 -2.42 6.66
C PHE A 118 -1.17 -3.94 6.61
N ASN A 119 -0.99 -4.59 7.76
CA ASN A 119 -1.22 -6.01 7.93
C ASN A 119 -2.69 -6.31 8.27
N TYR A 120 -3.29 -7.35 7.67
CA TYR A 120 -4.69 -7.75 7.92
C TYR A 120 -5.00 -8.01 9.39
N LYS A 121 -4.02 -8.47 10.19
CA LYS A 121 -4.21 -8.84 11.59
C LYS A 121 -4.68 -7.68 12.46
N LEU A 122 -4.40 -6.44 12.04
CA LEU A 122 -4.91 -5.20 12.67
C LEU A 122 -6.45 -5.10 12.72
N PHE A 123 -7.16 -5.92 11.94
CA PHE A 123 -8.62 -6.00 11.87
C PHE A 123 -9.18 -7.32 12.41
N THR A 124 -8.34 -8.09 13.11
CA THR A 124 -8.69 -9.39 13.69
C THR A 124 -8.50 -9.40 15.21
N ASP A 125 -8.68 -10.57 15.84
CA ASP A 125 -8.34 -10.80 17.25
C ASP A 125 -6.95 -11.47 17.41
N GLU A 126 -6.19 -11.61 16.32
CA GLU A 126 -4.83 -12.16 16.36
C GLU A 126 -3.86 -11.17 17.03
N ASP A 127 -2.85 -11.69 17.73
CA ASP A 127 -1.78 -10.85 18.26
C ASP A 127 -0.94 -10.31 17.10
N TYR A 128 -0.89 -8.98 17.00
CA TYR A 128 -0.05 -8.28 16.05
C TYR A 128 0.45 -6.98 16.67
N MET A 129 1.79 -6.84 16.74
CA MET A 129 2.45 -5.64 17.27
C MET A 129 1.87 -5.19 18.63
N GLY A 130 1.73 -6.11 19.58
CA GLY A 130 1.43 -5.82 20.99
C GLY A 130 -0.02 -5.47 21.33
N MET A 131 -0.96 -5.51 20.37
CA MET A 131 -2.38 -5.26 20.63
C MET A 131 -3.29 -6.27 19.92
N THR A 132 -4.23 -6.85 20.66
CA THR A 132 -5.18 -7.88 20.18
C THR A 132 -6.60 -7.35 19.94
N GLY A 133 -6.77 -6.01 19.92
CA GLY A 133 -8.10 -5.41 19.81
C GLY A 133 -8.46 -5.01 18.38
N LYS A 134 -9.62 -5.48 17.88
CA LYS A 134 -10.20 -5.16 16.54
C LYS A 134 -10.27 -3.68 16.15
N LYS A 135 -10.01 -2.74 17.08
CA LYS A 135 -10.13 -1.30 16.86
C LYS A 135 -8.79 -0.61 16.54
N ASP A 136 -7.63 -1.23 16.81
CA ASP A 136 -6.33 -0.57 16.62
C ASP A 136 -6.14 -0.16 15.15
N GLY A 137 -6.34 -1.09 14.20
CA GLY A 137 -6.24 -0.79 12.77
C GLY A 137 -7.16 0.36 12.32
N TYR A 138 -8.42 0.33 12.74
CA TYR A 138 -9.38 1.40 12.40
C TYR A 138 -9.03 2.75 13.02
N GLN A 139 -8.57 2.78 14.27
CA GLN A 139 -8.16 4.03 14.93
C GLN A 139 -6.95 4.68 14.25
N ARG A 140 -6.01 3.85 13.77
CA ARG A 140 -4.85 4.32 13.02
C ARG A 140 -5.25 4.87 11.66
N ILE A 141 -6.08 4.14 10.91
CA ILE A 141 -6.60 4.64 9.63
C ILE A 141 -7.41 5.93 9.83
N ASP A 142 -8.29 6.00 10.82
CA ASP A 142 -9.07 7.22 11.11
C ASP A 142 -8.17 8.44 11.38
N SER A 143 -7.06 8.24 12.09
CA SER A 143 -6.08 9.29 12.35
C SER A 143 -5.42 9.77 11.06
N VAL A 144 -4.94 8.84 10.22
CA VAL A 144 -4.31 9.16 8.93
C VAL A 144 -5.30 9.83 7.99
N VAL A 145 -6.54 9.36 7.91
CA VAL A 145 -7.63 10.00 7.15
C VAL A 145 -7.79 11.46 7.59
N SER A 146 -7.86 11.72 8.91
CA SER A 146 -8.00 13.07 9.43
C SER A 146 -6.81 13.95 9.08
N TRP A 147 -5.59 13.42 9.14
CA TRP A 147 -4.36 14.17 8.83
C TRP A 147 -4.23 14.44 7.33
N CYS A 148 -4.54 13.46 6.48
CA CYS A 148 -4.56 13.62 5.03
C CYS A 148 -5.61 14.65 4.61
N LYS A 149 -6.83 14.59 5.18
CA LYS A 149 -7.90 15.56 4.94
C LYS A 149 -7.47 16.99 5.28
N ALA A 150 -6.78 17.17 6.41
CA ALA A 150 -6.28 18.49 6.83
C ALA A 150 -5.20 19.06 5.88
N ASN A 151 -4.54 18.20 5.09
CA ASN A 151 -3.48 18.56 4.16
C ASN A 151 -3.88 18.46 2.68
N ASN A 152 -5.15 18.20 2.37
CA ASN A 152 -5.64 17.93 1.01
C ASN A 152 -4.91 16.77 0.31
N LEU A 153 -4.45 15.78 1.07
CA LEU A 153 -3.87 14.55 0.56
C LEU A 153 -4.96 13.50 0.33
N TYR A 154 -4.80 12.71 -0.73
CA TYR A 154 -5.49 11.45 -0.90
C TYR A 154 -4.79 10.32 -0.14
N LEU A 155 -5.54 9.28 0.22
CA LEU A 155 -5.03 8.08 0.90
C LEU A 155 -5.37 6.81 0.12
N ILE A 156 -4.38 5.99 -0.19
CA ILE A 156 -4.55 4.61 -0.67
C ILE A 156 -4.39 3.69 0.53
N LEU A 157 -5.38 2.83 0.77
CA LEU A 157 -5.31 1.78 1.77
C LEU A 157 -4.78 0.52 1.08
N ASP A 158 -3.66 0.00 1.55
CA ASP A 158 -2.99 -1.17 0.97
C ASP A 158 -2.91 -2.31 1.99
N MET A 159 -3.62 -3.41 1.72
CA MET A 159 -3.47 -4.63 2.52
C MET A 159 -2.17 -5.32 2.10
N HIS A 160 -1.11 -4.93 2.78
CA HIS A 160 0.24 -5.30 2.45
C HIS A 160 0.57 -6.73 2.87
N ASP A 161 -0.06 -7.20 3.94
CA ASP A 161 -0.06 -8.61 4.35
C ASP A 161 -1.48 -9.14 4.32
N CYS A 162 -1.73 -10.13 3.47
CA CYS A 162 -3.02 -10.77 3.37
C CYS A 162 -3.11 -12.03 4.25
N PRO A 163 -4.32 -12.46 4.65
CA PRO A 163 -4.52 -13.73 5.33
C PRO A 163 -3.89 -14.91 4.58
N GLY A 164 -3.05 -15.69 5.27
CA GLY A 164 -2.33 -16.82 4.69
C GLY A 164 -1.08 -16.46 3.87
N GLY A 165 -0.77 -15.19 3.66
CA GLY A 165 0.34 -14.74 2.81
C GLY A 165 -0.02 -14.81 1.33
N GLN A 166 0.32 -13.75 0.60
CA GLN A 166 0.06 -13.61 -0.84
C GLN A 166 1.30 -13.77 -1.70
N THR A 167 2.49 -13.60 -1.13
CA THR A 167 3.77 -13.57 -1.82
C THR A 167 4.52 -14.86 -1.55
N GLY A 168 4.56 -15.28 -0.28
CA GLY A 168 5.38 -16.37 0.21
C GLY A 168 6.84 -15.97 0.46
N ASP A 169 7.11 -14.69 0.70
CA ASP A 169 8.44 -14.13 0.98
C ASP A 169 8.37 -12.99 2.01
N ASN A 170 9.49 -12.32 2.29
CA ASN A 170 9.69 -11.33 3.34
C ASN A 170 8.77 -10.10 3.30
N ILE A 171 8.10 -9.85 2.18
CA ILE A 171 7.18 -8.73 1.95
C ILE A 171 5.73 -9.13 2.31
N ASP A 172 5.55 -10.30 2.94
CA ASP A 172 4.32 -10.68 3.63
C ASP A 172 4.59 -11.35 4.99
N ASP A 173 3.51 -11.56 5.74
CA ASP A 173 3.51 -12.21 7.06
C ASP A 173 3.08 -13.70 6.99
N GLY A 174 3.30 -14.34 5.84
CA GLY A 174 2.95 -15.72 5.55
C GLY A 174 4.01 -16.74 6.00
N HIS A 175 3.74 -18.02 5.71
CA HIS A 175 4.61 -19.14 6.09
C HIS A 175 5.51 -19.62 4.94
N GLY A 176 6.04 -18.68 4.14
CA GLY A 176 6.94 -18.99 3.01
C GLY A 176 6.26 -19.60 1.78
N TYR A 177 4.94 -19.49 1.69
CA TYR A 177 4.14 -19.91 0.56
C TYR A 177 2.85 -19.07 0.48
N PRO A 178 2.35 -18.73 -0.72
CA PRO A 178 1.19 -17.85 -0.87
C PRO A 178 -0.13 -18.61 -0.64
N TRP A 179 -0.36 -19.07 0.60
CA TRP A 179 -1.51 -19.92 0.96
C TRP A 179 -2.87 -19.24 0.76
N LEU A 180 -2.91 -17.92 0.62
CA LEU A 180 -4.13 -17.19 0.28
C LEU A 180 -4.84 -17.77 -0.95
N PHE A 181 -4.10 -18.23 -1.96
CA PHE A 181 -4.69 -18.73 -3.20
C PHE A 181 -5.28 -20.14 -3.09
N GLU A 182 -4.90 -20.92 -2.07
CA GLU A 182 -5.36 -22.30 -1.88
C GLU A 182 -6.33 -22.46 -0.68
N SER A 183 -6.22 -21.58 0.32
CA SER A 183 -7.02 -21.63 1.53
C SER A 183 -8.33 -20.86 1.39
N GLU A 184 -9.46 -21.57 1.26
CA GLU A 184 -10.79 -20.97 1.21
C GLU A 184 -11.06 -20.07 2.44
N LYS A 185 -10.65 -20.52 3.64
CA LYS A 185 -10.79 -19.75 4.89
C LYS A 185 -10.00 -18.44 4.85
N SER A 186 -8.79 -18.46 4.27
CA SER A 186 -7.98 -17.25 4.12
C SER A 186 -8.63 -16.27 3.14
N GLN A 187 -9.19 -16.77 2.03
CA GLN A 187 -9.93 -15.94 1.06
C GLN A 187 -11.21 -15.34 1.65
N GLU A 188 -11.95 -16.11 2.46
CA GLU A 188 -13.12 -15.62 3.18
C GLU A 188 -12.74 -14.51 4.16
N LEU A 189 -11.67 -14.71 4.94
CA LEU A 189 -11.14 -13.71 5.87
C LEU A 189 -10.71 -12.44 5.12
N PHE A 190 -9.99 -12.60 4.01
CA PHE A 190 -9.56 -11.52 3.13
C PHE A 190 -10.72 -10.68 2.62
N CYS A 191 -11.73 -11.32 2.02
CA CYS A 191 -12.92 -10.63 1.51
C CYS A 191 -13.74 -9.98 2.63
N ARG A 192 -13.82 -10.63 3.81
CA ARG A 192 -14.53 -10.11 4.97
C ARG A 192 -13.89 -8.82 5.48
N ILE A 193 -12.57 -8.81 5.69
CA ILE A 193 -11.84 -7.62 6.17
C ILE A 193 -12.01 -6.47 5.17
N TRP A 194 -11.82 -6.72 3.88
CA TRP A 194 -12.01 -5.69 2.86
C TRP A 194 -13.43 -5.13 2.82
N ARG A 195 -14.44 -5.99 2.94
CA ARG A 195 -15.84 -5.56 3.04
C ARG A 195 -16.09 -4.73 4.29
N GLU A 196 -15.48 -5.06 5.43
CA GLU A 196 -15.61 -4.28 6.67
C GLU A 196 -14.95 -2.88 6.55
N ILE A 197 -13.74 -2.82 5.99
CA ILE A 197 -13.03 -1.57 5.68
C ILE A 197 -13.86 -0.71 4.72
N ALA A 198 -14.29 -1.28 3.60
CA ALA A 198 -15.12 -0.59 2.61
C ALA A 198 -16.44 -0.09 3.22
N PHE A 199 -17.13 -0.93 4.01
CA PHE A 199 -18.34 -0.50 4.70
C PHE A 199 -18.09 0.71 5.60
N ARG A 200 -17.02 0.68 6.40
CA ARG A 200 -16.66 1.79 7.29
C ARG A 200 -16.40 3.09 6.51
N TYR A 201 -15.61 3.00 5.44
CA TYR A 201 -15.08 4.16 4.73
C TYR A 201 -15.84 4.55 3.46
N ARG A 202 -16.94 3.88 3.08
CA ARG A 202 -17.72 4.13 1.84
C ARG A 202 -18.16 5.58 1.52
N LYS A 203 -18.08 6.49 2.50
CA LYS A 203 -18.40 7.92 2.37
C LYS A 203 -17.19 8.85 2.55
N GLU A 204 -16.00 8.30 2.80
CA GLU A 204 -14.79 9.05 3.11
C GLU A 204 -14.01 9.38 1.83
N THR A 205 -14.27 10.55 1.26
CA THR A 205 -13.69 11.00 -0.01
C THR A 205 -12.18 11.25 0.03
N THR A 206 -11.57 11.32 1.23
CA THR A 206 -10.12 11.39 1.37
C THR A 206 -9.43 10.09 0.94
N ILE A 207 -10.12 8.95 1.05
CA ILE A 207 -9.58 7.68 0.54
C ILE A 207 -9.77 7.68 -0.97
N LEU A 208 -8.67 7.54 -1.71
CA LEU A 208 -8.67 7.41 -3.16
C LEU A 208 -9.14 6.02 -3.58
N GLY A 209 -8.66 4.99 -2.90
CA GLY A 209 -8.99 3.62 -3.23
C GLY A 209 -8.40 2.58 -2.30
N TYR A 210 -8.75 1.34 -2.62
CA TYR A 210 -8.40 0.12 -1.90
C TYR A 210 -7.47 -0.71 -2.76
N GLU A 211 -6.18 -0.76 -2.42
CA GLU A 211 -5.23 -1.69 -3.02
C GLU A 211 -5.33 -3.03 -2.32
N LEU A 212 -5.90 -3.99 -3.04
CA LEU A 212 -6.36 -5.22 -2.42
C LEU A 212 -5.24 -6.05 -1.83
N MET A 213 -4.05 -6.01 -2.43
CA MET A 213 -2.98 -6.94 -2.15
C MET A 213 -1.65 -6.43 -2.70
N ASN A 214 -0.63 -6.44 -1.85
CA ASN A 214 0.74 -6.13 -2.23
C ASN A 214 1.46 -7.33 -2.85
N GLU A 215 2.06 -7.13 -4.02
CA GLU A 215 3.06 -8.03 -4.62
C GLU A 215 2.73 -9.54 -4.67
N PRO A 216 1.55 -9.97 -5.17
CA PRO A 216 1.18 -11.37 -5.15
C PRO A 216 2.15 -12.28 -5.92
N ILE A 217 2.43 -13.43 -5.30
CA ILE A 217 3.07 -14.61 -5.84
C ILE A 217 4.50 -14.34 -6.33
N ALA A 218 5.49 -14.78 -5.56
CA ALA A 218 6.88 -14.77 -5.98
C ALA A 218 7.14 -15.68 -7.19
N HIS A 219 8.14 -15.32 -7.98
CA HIS A 219 8.45 -15.97 -9.26
C HIS A 219 9.08 -17.37 -9.15
N TYR A 220 9.54 -17.79 -7.98
CA TYR A 220 10.40 -18.97 -7.83
C TYR A 220 9.64 -20.24 -7.42
N PHE A 221 8.31 -20.20 -7.27
CA PHE A 221 7.52 -21.42 -7.00
C PHE A 221 7.38 -22.27 -8.26
N GLU A 222 7.51 -23.59 -8.11
CA GLU A 222 7.34 -24.55 -9.20
C GLU A 222 5.94 -24.48 -9.82
N ASN A 223 4.90 -24.26 -9.01
CA ASN A 223 3.52 -24.15 -9.45
C ASN A 223 3.04 -22.70 -9.72
N ARG A 224 3.98 -21.74 -9.87
CA ARG A 224 3.65 -20.30 -10.02
C ARG A 224 2.64 -20.00 -11.11
N ASP A 225 2.70 -20.67 -12.26
CA ASP A 225 1.81 -20.38 -13.38
C ASP A 225 0.36 -20.80 -13.05
N SER A 226 0.18 -21.84 -12.24
CA SER A 226 -1.14 -22.22 -11.71
C SER A 226 -1.61 -21.20 -10.68
N LEU A 227 -0.73 -20.72 -9.79
CA LEU A 227 -1.06 -19.67 -8.83
C LEU A 227 -1.47 -18.35 -9.51
N TYR A 228 -0.76 -17.94 -10.58
CA TYR A 228 -1.09 -16.73 -11.34
C TYR A 228 -2.53 -16.75 -11.88
N GLN A 229 -3.03 -17.91 -12.31
CA GLN A 229 -4.40 -18.07 -12.79
C GLN A 229 -5.46 -17.91 -11.69
N LEU A 230 -5.09 -18.07 -10.42
CA LEU A 230 -5.99 -17.92 -9.27
C LEU A 230 -6.17 -16.45 -8.85
N LEU A 231 -5.33 -15.54 -9.36
CA LEU A 231 -5.31 -14.14 -8.97
C LEU A 231 -6.59 -13.39 -9.36
N GLN A 232 -6.97 -13.43 -10.65
CA GLN A 232 -8.18 -12.72 -11.12
C GLN A 232 -9.47 -13.27 -10.48
N PRO A 233 -9.68 -14.59 -10.34
CA PRO A 233 -10.82 -15.14 -9.60
C PRO A 233 -10.93 -14.62 -8.17
N LEU A 234 -9.81 -14.56 -7.43
CA LEU A 234 -9.80 -14.03 -6.07
C LEU A 234 -10.12 -12.52 -6.03
N TYR A 235 -9.55 -11.74 -6.95
CA TYR A 235 -9.89 -10.32 -7.07
C TYR A 235 -11.37 -10.10 -7.37
N LYS A 236 -11.97 -10.85 -8.29
CA LYS A 236 -13.42 -10.80 -8.57
C LYS A 236 -14.25 -11.09 -7.32
N LYS A 237 -13.86 -12.09 -6.52
CA LYS A 237 -14.52 -12.43 -5.24
C LYS A 237 -14.47 -11.26 -4.25
N CYS A 238 -13.29 -10.66 -4.07
CA CYS A 238 -13.09 -9.55 -3.13
C CYS A 238 -13.76 -8.25 -3.60
N VAL A 239 -13.63 -7.90 -4.89
CA VAL A 239 -14.29 -6.75 -5.51
C VAL A 239 -15.80 -6.86 -5.33
N LYS A 240 -16.39 -8.03 -5.57
CA LYS A 240 -17.80 -8.26 -5.30
C LYS A 240 -18.16 -7.99 -3.83
N ALA A 241 -17.38 -8.50 -2.88
CA ALA A 241 -17.63 -8.29 -1.46
C ALA A 241 -17.56 -6.80 -1.06
N ILE A 242 -16.62 -6.04 -1.62
CA ILE A 242 -16.53 -4.58 -1.45
C ILE A 242 -17.75 -3.89 -2.06
N ARG A 243 -18.13 -4.25 -3.29
CA ARG A 243 -19.28 -3.65 -3.96
C ARG A 243 -20.62 -3.94 -3.29
N ASP A 244 -20.76 -5.02 -2.53
CA ASP A 244 -21.95 -5.24 -1.72
C ASP A 244 -22.19 -4.11 -0.67
N VAL A 245 -21.19 -3.27 -0.37
CA VAL A 245 -21.28 -2.18 0.62
C VAL A 245 -20.79 -0.81 0.15
N ASP A 246 -19.98 -0.73 -0.92
CA ASP A 246 -19.38 0.51 -1.41
C ASP A 246 -19.27 0.57 -2.94
N GLN A 247 -19.93 1.56 -3.53
CA GLN A 247 -20.01 1.77 -4.98
C GLN A 247 -19.11 2.90 -5.49
N ASN A 248 -18.36 3.58 -4.61
CA ASN A 248 -17.71 4.85 -4.94
C ASN A 248 -16.20 4.72 -5.16
N HIS A 249 -15.49 4.05 -4.26
CA HIS A 249 -14.04 4.03 -4.27
C HIS A 249 -13.46 3.22 -5.42
N ILE A 250 -12.27 3.65 -5.87
CA ILE A 250 -11.44 2.91 -6.81
C ILE A 250 -10.89 1.66 -6.10
N ILE A 251 -10.80 0.55 -6.82
CA ILE A 251 -10.15 -0.67 -6.33
C ILE A 251 -8.89 -0.89 -7.17
N LEU A 252 -7.73 -0.95 -6.49
CA LEU A 252 -6.42 -1.12 -7.11
C LEU A 252 -6.02 -2.60 -7.05
N LEU A 253 -5.56 -3.13 -8.17
CA LEU A 253 -5.19 -4.54 -8.35
C LEU A 253 -3.72 -4.65 -8.74
N GLY A 254 -2.94 -5.38 -7.95
CA GLY A 254 -1.56 -5.72 -8.22
C GLY A 254 -1.43 -6.92 -9.17
N GLY A 255 -0.43 -6.89 -10.05
CA GLY A 255 -0.07 -8.04 -10.89
C GLY A 255 0.68 -9.12 -10.11
N ALA A 256 0.74 -10.34 -10.64
CA ALA A 256 1.59 -11.37 -10.05
C ALA A 256 3.08 -11.07 -10.23
N HIS A 257 3.98 -11.92 -9.72
CA HIS A 257 5.42 -11.72 -9.82
C HIS A 257 5.82 -10.37 -9.20
N TRP A 258 5.47 -10.18 -7.93
CA TRP A 258 5.70 -8.92 -7.21
C TRP A 258 5.23 -7.68 -8.00
N ASN A 259 3.93 -7.63 -8.32
CA ASN A 259 3.33 -6.49 -9.04
C ASN A 259 3.97 -6.20 -10.42
N SER A 260 4.59 -7.19 -11.06
CA SER A 260 5.28 -6.99 -12.34
C SER A 260 4.53 -7.59 -13.55
N PHE A 261 3.78 -8.67 -13.37
CA PHE A 261 3.13 -9.40 -14.48
C PHE A 261 1.60 -9.29 -14.39
N PHE A 262 0.98 -8.85 -15.48
CA PHE A 262 -0.46 -8.52 -15.52
C PHE A 262 -1.27 -9.35 -16.52
N TRP A 263 -0.63 -10.23 -17.29
CA TRP A 263 -1.28 -10.94 -18.39
C TRP A 263 -2.45 -11.84 -17.97
N MET A 264 -2.51 -12.24 -16.69
CA MET A 264 -3.62 -13.00 -16.09
C MET A 264 -4.82 -12.10 -15.69
N LEU A 265 -4.66 -10.77 -15.71
CA LEU A 265 -5.67 -9.78 -15.35
C LEU A 265 -6.34 -9.21 -16.61
N ASP A 266 -6.82 -10.09 -17.48
CA ASP A 266 -7.34 -9.79 -18.82
C ASP A 266 -8.81 -9.33 -18.89
N ASP A 267 -9.55 -9.39 -17.79
CA ASP A 267 -10.95 -8.95 -17.71
C ASP A 267 -11.11 -7.85 -16.64
N ALA A 268 -11.57 -6.67 -17.07
CA ALA A 268 -11.94 -5.56 -16.19
C ALA A 268 -13.42 -5.16 -16.34
N SER A 269 -14.23 -6.00 -16.99
CA SER A 269 -15.64 -5.71 -17.28
C SER A 269 -16.54 -5.81 -16.04
N TYR A 270 -16.07 -6.49 -14.99
CA TYR A 270 -16.83 -6.71 -13.77
C TYR A 270 -16.87 -5.50 -12.82
N ASP A 271 -16.06 -4.47 -13.06
CA ASP A 271 -16.08 -3.22 -12.29
C ASP A 271 -15.49 -2.05 -13.10
N ASP A 272 -16.21 -0.92 -13.14
CA ASP A 272 -15.80 0.26 -13.91
C ASP A 272 -14.81 1.18 -13.16
N LYS A 273 -14.49 0.88 -11.89
CA LYS A 273 -13.56 1.66 -11.05
C LYS A 273 -12.32 0.84 -10.66
N LEU A 274 -11.88 -0.03 -11.55
CA LEU A 274 -10.61 -0.73 -11.40
C LEU A 274 -9.43 0.12 -11.85
N MET A 275 -8.35 0.01 -11.11
CA MET A 275 -7.05 0.59 -11.41
C MET A 275 -5.98 -0.46 -11.13
N TYR A 276 -4.83 -0.37 -11.79
CA TYR A 276 -3.75 -1.34 -11.62
C TYR A 276 -2.52 -0.67 -11.00
N THR A 277 -1.83 -1.41 -10.13
CA THR A 277 -0.63 -0.97 -9.42
C THR A 277 0.54 -1.88 -9.79
N CYS A 278 1.65 -1.29 -10.23
CA CYS A 278 2.87 -1.99 -10.61
C CYS A 278 4.07 -1.51 -9.81
N HIS A 279 5.03 -2.40 -9.55
CA HIS A 279 6.22 -2.11 -8.77
C HIS A 279 7.49 -2.28 -9.60
N ARG A 280 8.54 -1.52 -9.26
CA ARG A 280 9.82 -1.63 -9.95
C ARG A 280 10.98 -0.98 -9.19
N TYR A 281 11.97 -1.78 -8.79
CA TYR A 281 13.16 -1.28 -8.07
C TYR A 281 14.46 -1.21 -8.89
N GLY A 282 14.52 -1.82 -10.08
CA GLY A 282 15.79 -1.93 -10.83
C GLY A 282 15.67 -1.95 -12.35
N GLY A 283 16.79 -1.71 -13.05
CA GLY A 283 16.90 -1.59 -14.51
C GLY A 283 16.81 -0.14 -15.01
N PRO A 284 16.87 0.11 -16.34
CA PRO A 284 16.93 1.45 -16.91
C PRO A 284 15.72 2.34 -16.55
N ALA A 285 15.95 3.64 -16.43
CA ALA A 285 14.93 4.67 -16.25
C ALA A 285 14.44 5.19 -17.61
N THR A 286 13.87 4.31 -18.45
CA THR A 286 13.40 4.67 -19.79
C THR A 286 11.99 4.14 -20.05
N LYS A 287 11.32 4.68 -21.07
CA LYS A 287 10.00 4.23 -21.49
C LYS A 287 10.00 2.76 -21.93
N GLU A 288 11.07 2.33 -22.61
CA GLU A 288 11.24 0.95 -23.08
C GLU A 288 11.17 -0.04 -21.90
N ALA A 289 11.79 0.33 -20.78
CA ALA A 289 11.82 -0.50 -19.57
C ALA A 289 10.45 -0.67 -18.86
N ILE A 290 9.44 0.12 -19.22
CA ILE A 290 8.07 0.04 -18.67
C ILE A 290 7.00 -0.17 -19.74
N THR A 291 7.41 -0.54 -20.96
CA THR A 291 6.49 -0.65 -22.10
C THR A 291 5.43 -1.74 -21.87
N HIS A 292 5.76 -2.82 -21.16
CA HIS A 292 4.80 -3.86 -20.81
C HIS A 292 3.69 -3.35 -19.88
N TYR A 293 3.99 -2.46 -18.93
CA TYR A 293 2.97 -1.81 -18.09
C TYR A 293 2.06 -0.89 -18.91
N ILE A 294 2.66 -0.10 -19.82
CA ILE A 294 1.93 0.80 -20.71
C ILE A 294 1.00 0.01 -21.64
N ASN A 295 1.52 -1.05 -22.27
CA ASN A 295 0.74 -1.89 -23.18
C ASN A 295 -0.44 -2.56 -22.47
N PHE A 296 -0.23 -3.06 -21.26
CA PHE A 296 -1.32 -3.65 -20.47
C PHE A 296 -2.38 -2.60 -20.08
N ARG A 297 -1.96 -1.43 -19.59
CA ARG A 297 -2.86 -0.31 -19.29
C ARG A 297 -3.72 0.05 -20.49
N ASP A 298 -3.09 0.17 -21.65
CA ASP A 298 -3.74 0.55 -22.90
C ASP A 298 -4.68 -0.55 -23.41
N SER A 299 -4.34 -1.83 -23.23
CA SER A 299 -5.20 -2.94 -23.65
C SER A 299 -6.44 -3.09 -22.77
N ILE A 300 -6.34 -2.83 -21.47
CA ILE A 300 -7.46 -2.95 -20.51
C ILE A 300 -8.26 -1.64 -20.38
N ASN A 301 -7.72 -0.51 -20.88
CA ASN A 301 -8.30 0.83 -20.80
C ASN A 301 -8.71 1.22 -19.37
N ARG A 302 -7.76 1.08 -18.43
CA ARG A 302 -7.86 1.50 -17.02
C ARG A 302 -6.57 2.21 -16.59
N PRO A 303 -6.57 3.01 -15.51
CA PRO A 303 -5.35 3.66 -15.04
C PRO A 303 -4.30 2.67 -14.53
N MET A 304 -3.03 3.05 -14.67
CA MET A 304 -1.86 2.35 -14.12
C MET A 304 -1.08 3.30 -13.21
N TYR A 305 -0.56 2.76 -12.11
CA TYR A 305 0.16 3.50 -11.08
C TYR A 305 1.38 2.72 -10.62
N MET A 306 2.50 3.43 -10.44
CA MET A 306 3.73 2.87 -9.87
C MET A 306 3.64 2.93 -8.34
N GLY A 307 3.09 1.89 -7.72
CA GLY A 307 2.89 1.80 -6.27
C GLY A 307 4.18 1.85 -5.48
N GLU A 308 5.23 1.24 -6.02
CA GLU A 308 6.53 1.20 -5.38
C GLU A 308 7.68 1.27 -6.38
N PHE A 309 8.59 2.19 -6.09
CA PHE A 309 9.92 2.26 -6.67
C PHE A 309 10.81 3.10 -5.75
N GLY A 310 12.13 3.01 -5.92
CA GLY A 310 13.07 3.70 -5.05
C GLY A 310 14.40 2.96 -5.00
N HIS A 311 15.13 3.12 -3.89
CA HIS A 311 16.37 2.39 -3.61
C HIS A 311 17.42 2.44 -4.74
N ASN A 312 17.53 3.59 -5.39
CA ASN A 312 18.46 3.82 -6.49
C ASN A 312 19.15 5.20 -6.37
N THR A 313 19.97 5.56 -7.35
CA THR A 313 20.63 6.87 -7.40
C THR A 313 19.61 8.00 -7.58
N MET A 314 19.96 9.21 -7.13
CA MET A 314 19.07 10.37 -7.23
C MET A 314 18.80 10.76 -8.69
N GLU A 315 19.83 10.63 -9.55
CA GLU A 315 19.72 10.82 -11.00
C GLU A 315 18.72 9.83 -11.61
N TRP A 316 18.87 8.54 -11.30
CA TRP A 316 17.95 7.51 -11.79
C TRP A 316 16.51 7.77 -11.35
N GLN A 317 16.30 8.17 -10.10
CA GLN A 317 14.97 8.48 -9.57
C GLN A 317 14.35 9.67 -10.31
N ALA A 318 15.10 10.76 -10.49
CA ALA A 318 14.63 11.96 -11.17
C ALA A 318 14.27 11.68 -12.64
N ASP A 319 15.09 10.89 -13.34
CA ASP A 319 14.81 10.50 -14.72
C ASP A 319 13.61 9.56 -14.82
N PHE A 320 13.49 8.60 -13.89
CA PHE A 320 12.35 7.69 -13.90
C PHE A 320 11.04 8.41 -13.57
N VAL A 321 11.05 9.39 -12.67
CA VAL A 321 9.89 10.27 -12.42
C VAL A 321 9.45 10.97 -13.70
N LYS A 322 10.38 11.49 -14.52
CA LYS A 322 10.02 12.10 -15.82
C LYS A 322 9.35 11.08 -16.73
N VAL A 323 9.92 9.89 -16.86
CA VAL A 323 9.35 8.80 -17.67
C VAL A 323 7.92 8.46 -17.22
N LEU A 324 7.68 8.36 -15.91
CA LEU A 324 6.35 8.06 -15.37
C LEU A 324 5.36 9.18 -15.68
N LYS A 325 5.74 10.45 -15.46
CA LYS A 325 4.91 11.63 -15.76
C LYS A 325 4.58 11.72 -17.27
N GLU A 326 5.57 11.58 -18.14
CA GLU A 326 5.41 11.64 -19.60
C GLU A 326 4.49 10.53 -20.14
N ASN A 327 4.41 9.41 -19.44
CA ASN A 327 3.55 8.29 -19.82
C ASN A 327 2.24 8.24 -19.02
N ASN A 328 1.84 9.29 -18.28
CA ASN A 328 0.62 9.33 -17.47
C ASN A 328 0.52 8.17 -16.46
N ILE A 329 1.60 7.91 -15.74
CA ILE A 329 1.65 6.94 -14.64
C ILE A 329 2.02 7.72 -13.38
N GLY A 330 1.09 7.77 -12.43
CA GLY A 330 1.36 8.34 -11.11
C GLY A 330 2.26 7.41 -10.30
N TYR A 331 2.78 7.88 -9.16
CA TYR A 331 3.78 7.14 -8.40
C TYR A 331 3.81 7.43 -6.90
N THR A 332 4.30 6.46 -6.13
CA THR A 332 4.72 6.64 -4.74
C THR A 332 6.08 6.01 -4.49
N PHE A 333 6.97 6.75 -3.84
CA PHE A 333 8.29 6.22 -3.48
C PHE A 333 8.24 5.30 -2.26
N TRP A 334 9.05 4.26 -2.28
CA TRP A 334 9.27 3.37 -1.14
C TRP A 334 10.63 3.65 -0.46
N PRO A 335 10.67 3.90 0.87
CA PRO A 335 9.58 4.29 1.77
C PRO A 335 9.72 5.74 2.28
N TYR A 336 8.72 6.21 3.05
CA TYR A 336 8.75 7.50 3.74
C TYR A 336 9.88 7.57 4.78
N LYS A 337 9.98 6.54 5.64
CA LYS A 337 10.86 6.54 6.81
C LYS A 337 11.47 5.15 6.99
N LYS A 338 12.74 5.09 7.39
CA LYS A 338 13.46 3.87 7.83
C LYS A 338 14.81 4.23 8.44
N VAL A 339 15.58 3.25 8.92
CA VAL A 339 16.99 3.50 9.24
C VAL A 339 17.79 3.87 8.00
N ASP A 340 18.80 4.71 8.21
CA ASP A 340 19.77 5.16 7.21
C ASP A 340 19.11 5.95 6.05
N ASN A 341 19.74 5.88 4.87
CA ASN A 341 19.41 6.69 3.70
C ASN A 341 18.40 5.97 2.78
N SER A 342 18.07 6.58 1.64
CA SER A 342 17.13 6.03 0.65
C SER A 342 15.68 5.97 1.13
N CYS A 343 15.24 7.06 1.77
CA CYS A 343 13.87 7.34 2.21
C CYS A 343 13.74 8.86 2.38
N MET A 344 12.56 9.38 2.69
CA MET A 344 12.39 10.81 2.98
C MET A 344 12.95 11.21 4.35
N MET A 345 12.75 10.37 5.38
CA MET A 345 13.12 10.63 6.77
C MET A 345 13.97 9.48 7.31
N GLY A 346 15.25 9.76 7.55
CA GLY A 346 16.19 8.79 8.13
C GLY A 346 16.08 8.72 9.65
N ILE A 347 15.88 7.52 10.19
CA ILE A 347 15.92 7.24 11.63
C ILE A 347 17.37 7.03 12.05
N GLN A 348 17.81 7.75 13.09
CA GLN A 348 19.12 7.52 13.69
C GLN A 348 19.07 6.26 14.56
N ARG A 349 19.91 5.27 14.23
CA ARG A 349 20.11 4.09 15.07
C ARG A 349 20.74 4.51 16.41
N PRO A 350 20.26 3.99 17.56
CA PRO A 350 20.92 4.15 18.86
C PRO A 350 22.39 3.69 18.84
N GLU A 351 23.23 4.28 19.69
CA GLU A 351 24.60 3.79 19.88
C GLU A 351 24.57 2.35 20.43
N GLY A 352 25.24 1.42 19.75
CA GLY A 352 25.23 0.00 20.08
C GLY A 352 24.13 -0.82 19.40
N TRP A 353 23.26 -0.21 18.59
CA TRP A 353 22.22 -0.94 17.82
C TRP A 353 22.80 -2.06 16.97
N ASP A 354 23.85 -1.76 16.19
CA ASP A 354 24.43 -2.72 15.25
C ASP A 354 25.17 -3.86 15.98
N SER A 355 25.92 -3.53 17.04
CA SER A 355 26.71 -4.51 17.78
C SER A 355 25.88 -5.45 18.65
N ILE A 356 24.62 -5.08 18.96
CA ILE A 356 23.74 -5.82 19.87
C ILE A 356 22.46 -6.28 19.19
N VAL A 357 21.64 -5.35 18.67
CA VAL A 357 20.32 -5.67 18.11
C VAL A 357 20.45 -6.32 16.74
N VAL A 358 21.20 -5.70 15.81
CA VAL A 358 21.45 -6.29 14.48
C VAL A 358 22.25 -7.58 14.64
N LYS A 359 23.31 -7.58 15.45
CA LYS A 359 24.05 -8.82 15.73
C LYS A 359 23.13 -9.95 16.22
N TYR A 360 22.19 -9.65 17.10
CA TYR A 360 21.22 -10.65 17.57
C TYR A 360 20.23 -11.07 16.49
N SER A 361 19.72 -10.14 15.66
CA SER A 361 18.78 -10.47 14.57
C SER A 361 19.36 -11.47 13.56
N GLU A 362 20.68 -11.46 13.37
CA GLU A 362 21.38 -12.37 12.46
C GLU A 362 21.73 -13.74 13.07
N THR A 363 21.51 -13.96 14.37
CA THR A 363 21.85 -15.23 15.03
C THR A 363 20.94 -16.39 14.59
N SER A 364 21.51 -17.61 14.52
CA SER A 364 20.71 -18.83 14.41
C SER A 364 19.92 -19.07 15.69
N ARG A 365 18.66 -19.46 15.52
CA ARG A 365 17.70 -19.69 16.59
C ARG A 365 16.86 -20.93 16.27
N ASN A 366 17.51 -22.03 15.90
CA ASN A 366 16.83 -23.26 15.48
C ASN A 366 16.59 -24.22 16.65
N THR A 367 17.30 -24.07 17.77
CA THR A 367 17.16 -24.92 18.95
C THR A 367 17.08 -24.09 20.23
N TYR A 368 16.45 -24.64 21.28
CA TYR A 368 16.45 -24.01 22.60
C TYR A 368 17.86 -23.79 23.18
N GLN A 369 18.85 -24.59 22.77
CA GLN A 369 20.25 -24.37 23.17
C GLN A 369 20.80 -23.11 22.49
N GLU A 370 20.65 -23.00 21.17
CA GLU A 370 21.03 -21.79 20.41
C GLU A 370 20.33 -20.55 20.98
N TRP A 371 19.06 -20.65 21.37
CA TRP A 371 18.32 -19.55 21.99
C TRP A 371 18.93 -19.08 23.32
N ARG A 372 19.38 -20.02 24.16
CA ARG A 372 19.99 -19.70 25.45
C ARG A 372 21.39 -19.10 25.27
N GLU A 373 22.16 -19.62 24.33
CA GLU A 373 23.52 -19.17 24.04
C GLU A 373 23.56 -17.79 23.36
N ALA A 374 22.61 -17.52 22.46
CA ALA A 374 22.52 -16.25 21.75
C ALA A 374 21.91 -15.11 22.58
N ARG A 375 21.28 -15.42 23.74
CA ARG A 375 20.49 -14.44 24.50
C ARG A 375 21.31 -13.19 24.84
N PRO A 376 20.84 -11.99 24.46
CA PRO A 376 21.58 -10.76 24.71
C PRO A 376 21.47 -10.33 26.17
N ASN A 377 22.26 -9.33 26.58
CA ASN A 377 21.99 -8.60 27.80
C ASN A 377 20.62 -7.91 27.69
N GLN A 378 19.63 -8.43 28.40
CA GLN A 378 18.24 -8.02 28.23
C GLN A 378 18.01 -6.55 28.64
N ALA A 379 18.72 -6.06 29.66
CA ALA A 379 18.59 -4.67 30.11
C ALA A 379 19.11 -3.69 29.05
N GLU A 380 20.24 -4.02 28.44
CA GLU A 380 20.82 -3.23 27.35
C GLU A 380 19.96 -3.29 26.08
N PHE A 381 19.46 -4.48 25.72
CA PHE A 381 18.57 -4.63 24.56
C PHE A 381 17.27 -3.83 24.73
N ARG A 382 16.65 -3.86 25.92
CA ARG A 382 15.47 -3.04 26.24
C ARG A 382 15.77 -1.55 26.10
N LYS A 383 16.92 -1.08 26.62
CA LYS A 383 17.33 0.32 26.46
C LYS A 383 17.40 0.72 24.98
N LEU A 384 18.02 -0.11 24.14
CA LEU A 384 18.16 0.16 22.71
C LEU A 384 16.82 0.18 21.98
N LEU A 385 15.91 -0.75 22.28
CA LEU A 385 14.56 -0.75 21.71
C LEU A 385 13.76 0.51 22.11
N SER A 386 13.80 0.90 23.39
CA SER A 386 13.13 2.13 23.85
C SER A 386 13.72 3.38 23.20
N GLU A 387 15.04 3.45 23.06
CA GLU A 387 15.71 4.56 22.38
C GLU A 387 15.36 4.59 20.89
N PHE A 388 15.31 3.43 20.23
CA PHE A 388 14.89 3.33 18.83
C PHE A 388 13.45 3.81 18.63
N ALA A 389 12.51 3.38 19.47
CA ALA A 389 11.12 3.84 19.42
C ALA A 389 11.01 5.36 19.62
N LYS A 390 11.84 5.96 20.47
CA LYS A 390 11.94 7.43 20.62
C LYS A 390 12.53 8.11 19.39
N ASN A 391 13.56 7.53 18.78
CA ASN A 391 14.21 8.06 17.58
C ASN A 391 13.30 8.03 16.35
N CYS A 392 12.24 7.21 16.36
CA CYS A 392 11.23 7.19 15.29
C CYS A 392 10.36 8.46 15.22
N ARG A 393 10.30 9.26 16.30
CA ARG A 393 9.55 10.51 16.33
C ARG A 393 10.04 11.48 15.26
N PHE A 394 9.13 12.23 14.66
CA PHE A 394 9.41 13.16 13.58
C PHE A 394 10.58 14.10 13.90
N GLU A 395 10.58 14.72 15.08
CA GLU A 395 11.60 15.67 15.52
C GLU A 395 13.01 15.07 15.70
N ASN A 396 13.10 13.74 15.81
CA ASN A 396 14.38 13.02 15.96
C ASN A 396 14.87 12.41 14.65
N CYS A 397 14.06 12.45 13.58
CA CYS A 397 14.41 11.94 12.26
C CYS A 397 15.12 13.01 11.42
N LYS A 398 15.97 12.59 10.48
CA LYS A 398 16.74 13.47 9.60
C LYS A 398 16.16 13.48 8.18
N PRO A 399 15.66 14.64 7.68
CA PRO A 399 15.24 14.76 6.29
C PRO A 399 16.38 14.46 5.32
N GLN A 400 16.09 13.65 4.30
CA GLN A 400 17.03 13.30 3.23
C GLN A 400 16.78 14.22 2.04
N THR A 401 17.30 15.45 2.09
CA THR A 401 16.95 16.53 1.14
C THR A 401 17.15 16.16 -0.33
N GLU A 402 18.29 15.56 -0.69
CA GLU A 402 18.56 15.16 -2.08
C GLU A 402 17.59 14.08 -2.57
N TYR A 403 17.23 13.13 -1.71
CA TYR A 403 16.22 12.12 -1.99
C TYR A 403 14.84 12.76 -2.18
N ILE A 404 14.45 13.68 -1.31
CA ILE A 404 13.16 14.38 -1.44
C ILE A 404 13.10 15.18 -2.75
N GLN A 405 14.20 15.81 -3.15
CA GLN A 405 14.29 16.58 -4.39
C GLN A 405 14.18 15.68 -5.64
N SER A 406 14.83 14.51 -5.64
CA SER A 406 14.76 13.58 -6.78
C SER A 406 13.35 13.01 -7.01
N MET A 407 12.47 13.05 -6.00
CA MET A 407 11.08 12.60 -6.11
C MET A 407 10.21 13.51 -6.99
N GLY A 408 10.65 14.73 -7.30
CA GLY A 408 9.99 15.63 -8.26
C GLY A 408 8.52 15.93 -7.95
N MET A 409 8.14 15.98 -6.67
CA MET A 409 6.76 16.24 -6.22
C MET A 409 6.41 17.73 -6.14
N LYS A 410 7.42 18.61 -6.10
CA LYS A 410 7.25 20.05 -6.25
C LYS A 410 7.59 20.43 -7.69
N ASP A 411 6.74 21.27 -8.26
CA ASP A 411 6.99 21.94 -9.54
C ASP A 411 8.01 23.06 -9.42
#